data_AF-A0A6L3F633-F1
#
_entry.id   AF-A0A6L3F633-F1
#
_cell.length_a   1.000
_cell.length_b   1.000
_cell.length_c   1.000
_cell.angle_alpha   90.00
_cell.angle_beta   90.00
_cell.angle_gamma   90.00
#
_symmetry.space_group_name_H-M   'P 1'
#
loop_
_entity.id
_entity.type
_entity.pdbx_description
1 polymer ?
#
loop_
_entity_poly.entity_id
_entity_poly.type
_entity_poly.pdbx_seq_one_letter_code
_entity_poly.pdbx_strand_id
1 'polypeptide(L)'
;ILAATRQPWLIIDPRGVIGEREYEVVALLRNPIPGIYATSELQQVLERRIAILQEMLGFNRQRMIGWGVAHCVLSAWWSYESDDINWADVLQCADALSNMLNGK
;
A
#
# COMPACT_ATOMS: atom_id res chain seq x y z
N ILE A 1 -17.52 -6.56 -16.15
CA ILE A 1 -18.15 -5.71 -15.11
C ILE A 1 -18.67 -6.66 -14.04
N LEU A 2 -18.13 -6.61 -12.82
CA LEU A 2 -18.74 -7.32 -11.69
C LEU A 2 -20.04 -6.59 -11.32
N ALA A 3 -21.17 -7.28 -11.35
CA ALA A 3 -22.44 -6.70 -10.94
C ALA A 3 -22.48 -6.66 -9.41
N ALA A 4 -22.73 -5.47 -8.84
CA ALA A 4 -22.90 -5.28 -7.40
C ALA A 4 -24.08 -4.32 -7.15
N THR A 5 -24.87 -4.61 -6.10
CA THR A 5 -25.87 -3.68 -5.59
C THR A 5 -25.19 -2.54 -4.84
N ARG A 6 -25.72 -1.31 -4.95
CA ARG A 6 -25.10 -0.11 -4.35
C ARG A 6 -25.02 -0.24 -2.82
N GLN A 7 -23.81 -0.39 -2.31
CA GLN A 7 -23.43 -0.29 -0.90
C GLN A 7 -22.74 1.07 -0.66
N PRO A 8 -22.50 1.50 0.59
CA PRO A 8 -21.81 2.77 0.86
C PRO A 8 -20.42 2.85 0.22
N TRP A 9 -19.78 1.69 0.02
CA TRP A 9 -18.50 1.53 -0.67
C TRP A 9 -18.64 0.51 -1.81
N LEU A 10 -18.10 0.83 -2.98
CA LEU A 10 -18.15 -0.01 -4.18
C LEU A 10 -16.73 -0.17 -4.76
N ILE A 11 -16.34 -1.42 -5.03
CA ILE A 11 -15.07 -1.73 -5.69
C ILE A 11 -15.18 -1.36 -7.17
N ILE A 12 -14.16 -0.68 -7.69
CA ILE A 12 -14.04 -0.29 -9.10
C ILE A 12 -12.73 -0.86 -9.68
N ASP A 13 -12.70 -1.05 -11.01
CA ASP A 13 -11.58 -1.64 -11.77
C ASP A 13 -10.95 -2.92 -11.15
N PRO A 14 -11.74 -3.96 -10.84
CA PRO A 14 -11.19 -5.20 -10.29
C PRO A 14 -10.29 -5.89 -11.33
N ARG A 15 -9.04 -6.15 -10.96
CA ARG A 15 -8.10 -6.95 -11.75
C ARG A 15 -8.12 -8.38 -11.24
N GLY A 16 -8.53 -9.33 -12.07
CA GLY A 16 -8.66 -10.75 -11.71
C GLY A 16 -7.31 -11.49 -11.59
N VAL A 17 -6.36 -10.93 -10.84
CA VAL A 17 -5.01 -11.49 -10.67
C VAL A 17 -5.02 -12.58 -9.60
N ILE A 18 -4.33 -13.70 -9.86
CA ILE A 18 -4.09 -14.76 -8.88
C ILE A 18 -2.68 -14.57 -8.31
N GLY A 19 -2.56 -14.49 -6.99
CA GLY A 19 -1.29 -14.25 -6.32
C GLY A 19 -1.38 -14.34 -4.80
N GLU A 20 -0.41 -13.76 -4.10
CA GLU A 20 -0.42 -13.71 -2.65
C GLU A 20 -1.58 -12.86 -2.13
N ARG A 21 -2.29 -13.35 -1.11
CA ARG A 21 -3.42 -12.64 -0.48
C ARG A 21 -2.99 -11.32 0.16
N GLU A 22 -1.85 -11.30 0.84
CA GLU A 22 -1.30 -10.10 1.49
C GLU A 22 -0.84 -9.02 0.52
N TYR A 23 -0.70 -9.33 -0.78
CA TYR A 23 -0.40 -8.33 -1.80
C TYR A 23 -1.60 -7.42 -2.10
N GLU A 24 -2.83 -7.95 -1.98
CA GLU A 24 -4.06 -7.23 -2.34
C GLU A 24 -4.22 -5.92 -1.57
N VAL A 25 -3.81 -5.90 -0.30
CA VAL A 25 -4.00 -4.74 0.59
C VAL A 25 -2.99 -3.62 0.35
N VAL A 26 -1.95 -3.85 -0.47
CA VAL A 26 -0.88 -2.87 -0.71
C VAL A 26 -1.41 -1.60 -1.37
N ALA A 27 -2.42 -1.71 -2.23
CA ALA A 27 -3.11 -0.55 -2.78
C ALA A 27 -3.73 0.34 -1.67
N LEU A 28 -4.28 -0.27 -0.62
CA LEU A 28 -4.81 0.48 0.51
C LEU A 28 -3.69 1.12 1.35
N LEU A 29 -2.57 0.41 1.53
CA LEU A 29 -1.41 0.95 2.27
C LEU A 29 -0.85 2.20 1.59
N ARG A 30 -0.79 2.21 0.26
CA ARG A 30 -0.19 3.29 -0.53
C ARG A 30 -1.14 4.38 -0.97
N ASN A 31 -2.45 4.20 -0.81
CA ASN A 31 -3.42 5.23 -1.20
C ASN A 31 -3.12 6.52 -0.42
N PRO A 32 -2.66 7.58 -1.11
CA PRO A 32 -2.08 8.73 -0.45
C PRO A 32 -3.12 9.48 0.35
N ILE A 33 -2.70 9.99 1.50
CA ILE A 33 -3.29 11.20 2.07
C ILE A 33 -2.48 12.36 1.45
N PRO A 34 -3.11 13.33 0.78
CA PRO A 34 -2.37 14.42 0.13
C PRO A 34 -1.36 15.07 1.08
N GLY A 35 -0.10 15.15 0.66
CA GLY A 35 1.01 15.75 1.43
C GLY A 35 1.63 14.87 2.52
N ILE A 36 1.12 13.66 2.78
CA ILE A 36 1.58 12.85 3.92
C ILE A 36 3.00 12.30 3.77
N TYR A 37 3.49 12.10 2.54
CA TYR A 37 4.77 11.44 2.28
C TYR A 37 5.99 12.20 2.82
N ALA A 38 5.87 13.51 3.01
CA ALA A 38 6.91 14.36 3.58
C ALA A 38 6.74 14.61 5.09
N THR A 39 5.81 13.90 5.75
CA THR A 39 5.50 14.12 7.17
C THR A 39 5.96 12.95 8.04
N SER A 40 6.21 13.24 9.32
CA SER A 40 6.47 12.22 10.35
C SER A 40 5.23 11.34 10.65
N GLU A 41 4.06 11.69 10.11
CA GLU A 41 2.80 10.96 10.31
C GLU A 41 2.68 9.74 9.40
N LEU A 42 3.45 9.68 8.30
CA LEU A 42 3.39 8.58 7.33
C LEU A 42 3.55 7.21 8.00
N GLN A 43 4.55 7.08 8.87
CA GLN A 43 4.83 5.82 9.57
C GLN A 43 3.64 5.41 10.46
N GLN A 44 3.10 6.34 11.25
CA GLN A 44 1.97 6.07 12.14
C GLN A 44 0.71 5.68 11.37
N VAL A 45 0.46 6.32 10.23
CA VAL A 45 -0.68 5.98 9.35
C VAL A 45 -0.51 4.59 8.76
N LEU A 46 0.67 4.24 8.26
CA LEU A 46 0.96 2.92 7.72
C LEU A 46 0.84 1.83 8.79
N GLU A 47 1.39 2.04 9.99
CA GLU A 47 1.24 1.13 11.13
C GLU A 47 -0.23 0.91 11.48
N ARG A 48 -1.00 2.00 11.56
CA ARG A 48 -2.44 1.92 11.87
C ARG A 48 -3.20 1.17 10.79
N ARG A 49 -2.92 1.43 9.50
CA ARG A 49 -3.55 0.71 8.38
C ARG A 49 -3.25 -0.77 8.44
N ILE A 50 -2.00 -1.16 8.69
CA ILE A 50 -1.63 -2.57 8.78
C ILE A 50 -2.30 -3.24 9.98
N ALA A 51 -2.38 -2.57 11.13
CA ALA A 51 -3.07 -3.11 12.29
C ALA A 51 -4.57 -3.37 12.01
N ILE A 52 -5.26 -2.41 11.37
CA ILE A 52 -6.66 -2.57 10.96
C ILE A 52 -6.82 -3.74 9.98
N LEU A 53 -5.97 -3.81 8.96
CA LEU A 53 -6.02 -4.88 7.95
C LEU A 53 -5.74 -6.26 8.56
N GLN A 54 -4.77 -6.34 9.47
CA GLN A 54 -4.46 -7.56 10.19
C GLN A 54 -5.65 -8.02 11.04
N GLU A 55 -6.27 -7.10 11.77
CA GLU A 55 -7.45 -7.38 12.60
C GLU A 55 -8.63 -7.86 11.76
N MET A 56 -8.91 -7.19 10.64
CA MET A 56 -10.07 -7.47 9.80
C MET A 56 -9.92 -8.71 8.92
N LEU A 57 -8.70 -9.02 8.47
CA LEU A 57 -8.45 -10.05 7.46
C LEU A 57 -7.67 -11.26 7.99
N GLY A 58 -7.06 -11.16 9.16
CA GLY A 58 -6.20 -12.21 9.74
C GLY A 58 -4.90 -12.43 8.95
N PHE A 59 -4.49 -11.46 8.12
CA PHE A 59 -3.34 -11.55 7.23
C PHE A 59 -2.01 -11.48 7.98
N ASN A 60 -0.97 -12.09 7.41
CA ASN A 60 0.34 -12.05 8.04
C ASN A 60 0.97 -10.66 7.94
N ARG A 61 1.25 -10.05 9.09
CA ARG A 61 1.84 -8.70 9.19
C ARG A 61 3.10 -8.52 8.35
N GLN A 62 4.04 -9.45 8.49
CA GLN A 62 5.34 -9.37 7.82
C GLN A 62 5.18 -9.50 6.31
N ARG A 63 4.26 -10.35 5.84
CA ARG A 63 3.96 -10.49 4.41
C ARG A 63 3.32 -9.24 3.84
N MET A 64 2.34 -8.63 4.54
CA MET A 64 1.73 -7.37 4.10
C MET A 64 2.76 -6.26 3.96
N ILE A 65 3.66 -6.11 4.94
CA ILE A 65 4.73 -5.11 4.85
C ILE A 65 5.70 -5.44 3.71
N GLY A 66 6.17 -6.69 3.61
CA GLY A 66 7.14 -7.11 2.60
C GLY A 66 6.64 -6.90 1.17
N TRP A 67 5.39 -7.27 0.89
CA TRP A 67 4.75 -6.97 -0.40
C TRP A 67 4.52 -5.48 -0.61
N GLY A 68 4.22 -4.74 0.45
CA GLY A 68 4.15 -3.29 0.44
C GLY A 68 5.44 -2.64 -0.03
N VAL A 69 6.58 -3.04 0.54
CA VAL A 69 7.92 -2.57 0.12
C VAL A 69 8.17 -2.89 -1.34
N ALA A 70 8.01 -4.16 -1.74
CA ALA A 70 8.29 -4.60 -3.11
C ALA A 70 7.47 -3.83 -4.16
N HIS A 71 6.18 -3.64 -3.90
CA HIS A 71 5.30 -2.93 -4.82
C HIS A 71 5.53 -1.41 -4.81
N CYS A 72 5.93 -0.81 -3.67
CA CYS A 72 6.32 0.60 -3.65
C CYS A 72 7.57 0.84 -4.51
N VAL A 73 8.59 -0.04 -4.42
CA VAL A 73 9.77 0.04 -5.30
C VAL A 73 9.39 -0.12 -6.77
N LEU A 74 8.55 -1.12 -7.11
CA LEU A 74 8.07 -1.32 -8.48
C LEU A 74 7.31 -0.10 -9.02
N SER A 75 6.49 0.51 -8.19
CA SER A 75 5.71 1.68 -8.55
C SER A 75 6.56 2.93 -8.69
N ALA A 76 7.59 3.11 -7.85
CA ALA A 76 8.55 4.19 -8.02
C ALA A 76 9.31 4.03 -9.34
N TRP A 77 9.65 2.80 -9.73
CA TRP A 77 10.25 2.51 -11.03
C TRP A 77 9.33 2.91 -12.20
N TRP A 78 8.04 2.55 -12.16
CA TRP A 78 7.08 2.97 -13.19
C TRP A 78 6.92 4.49 -13.28
N SER A 79 6.88 5.19 -12.14
CA SER A 79 6.83 6.66 -12.11
C SER A 79 8.10 7.27 -12.70
N TYR A 80 9.27 6.73 -12.36
CA TYR A 80 10.56 7.16 -12.92
C TYR A 80 10.61 6.97 -14.45
N GLU A 81 10.20 5.81 -14.95
CA GLU A 81 10.16 5.51 -16.39
C GLU A 81 9.17 6.40 -17.15
N SER A 82 8.12 6.86 -16.47
CA SER A 82 7.07 7.72 -17.06
C SER A 82 7.34 9.22 -16.90
N ASP A 83 8.53 9.63 -16.44
CA ASP A 83 8.89 11.01 -16.09
C ASP A 83 7.90 11.68 -15.10
N ASP A 84 7.22 10.88 -14.25
CA ASP A 84 6.31 11.36 -13.21
C ASP A 84 7.11 11.77 -11.95
N ILE A 85 6.84 12.96 -11.42
CA ILE A 85 7.52 13.52 -10.24
C ILE A 85 7.27 12.74 -8.94
N ASN A 86 6.26 11.86 -8.92
CA ASN A 86 5.83 11.17 -7.70
C ASN A 86 6.71 9.98 -7.28
N TRP A 87 7.76 9.63 -8.04
CA TRP A 87 8.60 8.47 -7.70
C TRP A 87 9.26 8.58 -6.31
N ALA A 88 9.64 9.79 -5.89
CA ALA A 88 10.29 10.02 -4.60
C ALA A 88 9.34 9.80 -3.42
N ASP A 89 8.08 10.25 -3.56
CA ASP A 89 7.03 10.05 -2.56
C ASP A 89 6.73 8.56 -2.33
N VAL A 90 6.72 7.78 -3.41
CA VAL A 90 6.49 6.34 -3.32
C VAL A 90 7.68 5.62 -2.68
N LEU A 91 8.92 6.11 -2.88
CA LEU A 91 10.09 5.60 -2.16
C LEU A 91 10.04 5.92 -0.67
N GLN A 92 9.56 7.10 -0.25
CA GLN A 92 9.33 7.40 1.17
C GLN A 92 8.38 6.37 1.82
N CYS A 93 7.34 5.95 1.10
CA CYS A 93 6.45 4.88 1.56
C CYS A 93 7.19 3.53 1.68
N ALA A 94 8.07 3.20 0.74
CA ALA A 94 8.88 1.99 0.80
C ALA A 94 9.82 1.99 2.01
N ASP A 95 10.46 3.14 2.29
CA ASP A 95 11.37 3.31 3.43
C ASP A 95 10.62 3.18 4.76
N ALA A 96 9.47 3.83 4.90
CA ALA A 96 8.64 3.72 6.09
C ALA A 96 8.21 2.27 6.38
N LEU A 97 7.83 1.51 5.34
CA LEU A 97 7.50 0.10 5.47
C LEU A 97 8.74 -0.76 5.78
N SER A 98 9.88 -0.48 5.16
CA SER A 98 11.14 -1.19 5.38
C SER A 98 11.64 -1.05 6.82
N ASN A 99 11.52 0.15 7.41
CA ASN A 99 11.88 0.39 8.81
C ASN A 99 11.09 -0.52 9.77
N MET A 100 9.80 -0.73 9.52
CA MET A 100 8.96 -1.64 10.30
C MET A 100 9.41 -3.11 10.22
N LEU A 101 9.93 -3.57 9.08
CA LEU A 101 10.46 -4.94 8.94
C LEU A 101 11.74 -5.12 9.76
N ASN A 102 12.55 -4.08 9.83
CA ASN A 102 13.88 -4.10 10.43
C ASN A 102 13.87 -3.72 11.93
N GLY A 103 12.70 -3.39 12.49
CA GLY A 103 12.56 -2.95 13.88
C GLY A 103 13.24 -1.63 14.19
N LYS A 104 13.33 -0.73 13.19
CA LYS A 104 13.95 0.59 13.29
C LYS A 104 12.90 1.69 13.31
#